data_AF-A0A939C4G8-F1
#
_entry.id   AF-A0A939C4G8-F1
#
_cell.length_a   1.000
_cell.length_b   1.000
_cell.length_c   1.000
_cell.angle_alpha   90.00
_cell.angle_beta   90.00
_cell.angle_gamma   90.00
#
_symmetry.space_group_name_H-M   'P 1'
#
loop_
_entity.id
_entity.type
_entity.pdbx_description
1 polymer ?
#
loop_
_entity_poly.entity_id
_entity_poly.type
_entity_poly.pdbx_seq_one_letter_code
_entity_poly.pdbx_strand_id
1 'polypeptide(L)'
;MIEAMLPALFVLFSITEFFGDMVFVLKIFVLLTIISFIVMHLGKGPLAIILIVGISWFVLFGAFWFFGSVYVLMMLLLFGVSGILIDFFFVGGMGGPQEQTPISHGIDLKQKRGAMMAQARGGPRRMMR
;
A
#
# COMPACT_ATOMS: atom_id res chain seq x y z
N MET A 1 14.15 48.97 9.86
CA MET A 1 13.02 48.42 9.09
C MET A 1 13.47 47.60 7.89
N ILE A 2 14.39 48.09 7.04
CA ILE A 2 14.85 47.38 5.83
C ILE A 2 15.55 46.04 6.14
N GLU A 3 16.41 46.00 7.17
CA GLU A 3 17.12 44.80 7.66
C GLU A 3 16.17 43.64 8.03
N ALA A 4 14.97 43.94 8.53
CA ALA A 4 13.96 42.93 8.90
C ALA A 4 13.10 42.47 7.70
N MET A 5 13.09 43.24 6.60
CA MET A 5 12.31 42.91 5.39
C MET A 5 13.08 41.98 4.44
N LEU A 6 14.42 42.05 4.43
CA LEU A 6 15.29 41.18 3.65
C LEU A 6 15.08 39.67 3.91
N PRO A 7 15.08 39.18 5.16
CA PRO A 7 14.86 37.75 5.43
C PRO A 7 13.42 37.32 5.09
N ALA A 8 12.43 38.19 5.29
CA ALA A 8 11.03 37.89 4.94
C ALA A 8 10.83 37.78 3.41
N LEU A 9 11.46 38.66 2.63
CA LEU A 9 11.45 38.59 1.16
C LEU A 9 12.16 37.33 0.66
N PHE A 10 13.28 36.95 1.26
CA PHE A 10 14.00 35.72 0.91
C PHE A 10 13.15 34.47 1.18
N VAL A 11 12.49 34.41 2.34
CA VAL A 11 11.59 33.29 2.68
C VAL A 11 10.39 33.24 1.73
N LEU A 12 9.75 34.37 1.43
CA LEU A 12 8.63 34.43 0.50
C LEU A 12 9.03 33.98 -0.91
N PHE A 13 10.21 34.40 -1.37
CA PHE A 13 10.76 33.99 -2.65
C PHE A 13 11.02 32.47 -2.69
N SER A 14 11.69 31.92 -1.67
CA SER A 14 11.97 30.49 -1.57
C SER A 14 10.69 29.63 -1.52
N ILE A 15 9.66 30.07 -0.80
CA ILE A 15 8.36 29.39 -0.78
C ILE A 15 7.71 29.41 -2.17
N THR A 16 7.79 30.54 -2.87
CA THR A 16 7.21 30.68 -4.22
C THR A 16 7.92 29.77 -5.23
N GLU A 17 9.24 29.68 -5.17
CA GLU A 17 10.02 28.74 -5.99
C GLU A 17 9.64 27.28 -5.69
N PHE A 18 9.55 26.92 -4.41
CA PHE A 18 9.13 25.58 -3.99
C PHE A 18 7.74 25.20 -4.53
N PHE A 19 6.77 26.11 -4.47
CA PHE A 19 5.44 25.86 -5.05
C PHE A 19 5.49 25.75 -6.57
N GLY A 20 6.35 26.52 -7.23
CA GLY A 20 6.62 26.39 -8.67
C GLY A 20 7.13 25.00 -9.03
N ASP A 21 8.09 24.49 -8.27
CA ASP A 21 8.66 23.15 -8.44
C ASP A 21 7.61 22.05 -8.21
N MET A 22 6.78 22.18 -7.17
CA MET A 22 5.69 21.22 -6.90
C MET A 22 4.65 21.20 -8.02
N VAL A 23 4.28 22.36 -8.55
CA VAL A 23 3.37 22.46 -9.71
C VAL A 23 3.99 21.83 -10.96
N PHE A 24 5.29 22.02 -11.18
CA PHE A 24 6.00 21.39 -12.29
C PHE A 24 6.01 19.86 -12.16
N VAL A 25 6.31 19.33 -10.98
CA VAL A 25 6.25 17.89 -10.69
C VAL A 25 4.83 17.34 -10.94
N LEU A 26 3.80 18.06 -10.46
CA LEU A 26 2.41 17.68 -10.68
C LEU A 26 2.04 17.60 -12.17
N LYS A 27 2.56 18.53 -13.00
CA LYS A 27 2.38 18.49 -14.46
C LYS A 27 2.99 17.22 -15.08
N ILE A 28 4.15 16.79 -14.61
CA ILE A 28 4.77 15.54 -15.09
C ILE A 28 3.88 14.33 -14.75
N PHE A 29 3.37 14.26 -13.52
CA PHE A 29 2.48 13.18 -13.11
C PHE A 29 1.18 13.13 -13.93
N VAL A 30 0.55 14.28 -14.16
CA VAL A 30 -0.65 14.38 -15.00
C VAL A 30 -0.32 13.98 -16.44
N LEU A 31 0.81 14.41 -17.00
CA LEU A 31 1.27 14.01 -18.34
C LEU A 31 1.42 12.49 -18.44
N LEU A 32 2.12 11.87 -17.49
CA LEU A 32 2.30 10.41 -17.45
C LEU A 32 0.96 9.68 -17.33
N THR A 33 0.01 10.24 -16.58
CA THR A 33 -1.34 9.68 -16.45
C THR A 33 -2.10 9.72 -17.78
N ILE A 34 -2.01 10.83 -18.52
CA ILE A 34 -2.63 10.96 -19.86
C ILE A 34 -2.00 9.95 -20.83
N ILE A 35 -0.66 9.87 -20.86
CA ILE A 35 0.06 8.92 -21.72
C ILE A 35 -0.36 7.49 -21.38
N SER A 36 -0.34 7.12 -20.11
CA SER A 36 -0.75 5.80 -19.64
C SER A 36 -2.19 5.47 -20.02
N PHE A 37 -3.13 6.39 -19.77
CA PHE A 37 -4.53 6.22 -20.12
C PHE A 37 -4.72 5.96 -21.62
N ILE A 38 -4.11 6.79 -22.47
CA ILE A 38 -4.26 6.69 -23.92
C ILE A 38 -3.62 5.40 -24.44
N VAL A 39 -2.41 5.07 -24.00
CA VAL A 39 -1.72 3.86 -24.45
C VAL A 39 -2.45 2.59 -24.02
N MET A 40 -3.05 2.56 -22.82
CA MET A 40 -3.81 1.41 -22.35
C MET A 40 -5.14 1.22 -23.09
N HIS A 41 -5.83 2.29 -23.47
CA HIS A 41 -7.18 2.19 -24.06
C HIS A 41 -7.20 2.25 -25.60
N LEU A 42 -6.28 3.02 -26.20
CA LEU A 42 -6.22 3.22 -27.66
C LEU A 42 -5.01 2.54 -28.32
N GLY A 43 -4.08 1.99 -27.53
CA GLY A 43 -2.88 1.34 -28.03
C GLY A 43 -1.80 2.31 -28.51
N LYS A 44 -0.97 1.87 -29.46
CA LYS A 44 0.24 2.59 -29.92
C LYS A 44 0.12 3.15 -31.35
N GLY A 45 -1.11 3.35 -31.85
CA GLY A 45 -1.34 3.84 -33.20
C GLY A 45 -0.98 5.33 -33.39
N PRO A 46 -0.87 5.82 -34.63
CA PRO A 46 -0.62 7.25 -34.92
C PRO A 46 -1.68 8.17 -34.28
N LEU A 47 -2.93 7.70 -34.24
CA LEU A 47 -4.03 8.41 -33.57
C LEU A 47 -3.80 8.59 -32.06
N ALA A 48 -3.16 7.61 -31.40
CA ALA A 48 -2.81 7.71 -29.98
C ALA A 48 -1.79 8.84 -29.73
N ILE A 49 -0.81 9.00 -30.62
CA ILE A 49 0.19 10.07 -30.52
C ILE A 49 -0.48 11.44 -30.66
N ILE A 50 -1.36 11.61 -31.65
CA ILE A 50 -2.08 12.86 -31.87
C ILE A 50 -2.93 13.21 -30.64
N LEU A 51 -3.63 12.23 -30.07
CA LEU A 51 -4.43 12.42 -28.86
C LEU A 51 -3.56 12.72 -27.64
N ILE A 52 -2.42 12.04 -27.46
CA ILE A 52 -1.48 12.33 -26.37
C ILE A 52 -1.04 13.78 -26.46
N VAL A 53 -0.57 14.24 -27.62
CA VAL A 53 -0.08 15.61 -27.78
C VAL A 53 -1.21 16.62 -27.58
N GLY A 54 -2.37 16.41 -28.23
CA GLY A 54 -3.50 17.34 -28.17
C GLY A 54 -4.09 17.47 -26.76
N ILE A 55 -4.36 16.34 -26.10
CA ILE A 55 -4.93 16.31 -24.74
C ILE A 55 -3.89 16.83 -23.74
N SER A 56 -2.62 16.42 -23.85
CA SER A 56 -1.58 16.90 -22.94
C SER A 56 -1.37 18.41 -23.05
N TRP A 57 -1.37 18.96 -24.27
CA TRP A 57 -1.29 20.40 -24.46
C TRP A 57 -2.47 21.14 -23.79
N PHE A 58 -3.70 20.69 -24.06
CA PHE A 58 -4.90 21.29 -23.48
C PHE A 58 -4.92 21.22 -21.94
N VAL A 59 -4.57 20.05 -21.38
CA VAL A 59 -4.62 19.83 -19.94
C VAL A 59 -3.50 20.58 -19.20
N LEU A 60 -2.26 20.59 -19.73
CA LEU A 60 -1.11 21.18 -19.02
C LEU A 60 -1.03 22.71 -19.11
N PHE A 61 -1.57 23.29 -20.19
CA PHE A 61 -1.49 24.73 -20.45
C PHE A 61 -2.85 25.44 -20.41
N GLY A 62 -3.95 24.77 -20.76
CA GLY A 62 -5.28 25.38 -20.76
C GLY A 62 -6.05 25.19 -19.46
N ALA A 63 -6.15 23.94 -18.98
CA ALA A 63 -7.07 23.57 -17.90
C ALA A 63 -6.36 22.98 -16.66
N PHE A 64 -5.08 23.31 -16.45
CA PHE A 64 -4.26 22.67 -15.41
C PHE A 64 -4.83 22.83 -14.00
N TRP A 65 -5.40 23.99 -13.67
CA TRP A 65 -6.02 24.24 -12.36
C TRP A 65 -7.13 23.23 -12.05
N PHE A 66 -7.92 22.82 -13.06
CA PHE A 66 -8.97 21.84 -12.86
C PHE A 66 -8.41 20.41 -12.79
N PHE A 67 -7.66 20.00 -13.82
CA PHE A 67 -7.17 18.61 -13.91
C PHE A 67 -6.10 18.29 -12.88
N GLY A 68 -5.23 19.23 -12.53
CA GLY A 68 -4.24 19.10 -11.47
C GLY A 68 -4.91 18.92 -10.10
N SER A 69 -5.91 19.74 -9.78
CA SER A 69 -6.66 19.60 -8.51
C SER A 69 -7.43 18.29 -8.43
N VAL A 70 -8.11 17.88 -9.51
CA VAL A 70 -8.79 16.58 -9.56
C VAL A 70 -7.81 15.43 -9.38
N TYR A 71 -6.63 15.49 -10.01
CA TYR A 71 -5.58 14.49 -9.85
C TYR A 71 -5.11 14.39 -8.40
N VAL A 72 -4.82 15.52 -7.75
CA VAL A 72 -4.42 15.54 -6.34
C VAL A 72 -5.52 14.97 -5.44
N LEU A 73 -6.78 15.34 -5.68
CA LEU A 73 -7.91 14.81 -4.93
C LEU A 73 -8.04 13.28 -5.07
N MET A 74 -7.90 12.78 -6.29
CA MET A 74 -7.93 11.34 -6.57
C MET A 74 -6.77 10.60 -5.90
N MET A 75 -5.57 11.16 -5.93
CA MET A 75 -4.41 10.58 -5.25
C MET A 75 -4.58 10.58 -3.73
N LEU A 76 -5.11 11.66 -3.14
CA LEU A 76 -5.40 11.72 -1.71
C LEU A 76 -6.44 10.66 -1.31
N LEU A 77 -7.49 10.49 -2.11
CA LEU A 77 -8.50 9.45 -1.90
C LEU A 77 -7.88 8.05 -2.02
N LEU A 78 -7.05 7.81 -3.04
CA LEU A 78 -6.39 6.53 -3.25
C LEU A 78 -5.45 6.18 -2.09
N PHE A 79 -4.66 7.15 -1.62
CA PHE A 79 -3.78 6.95 -0.47
C PHE A 79 -4.57 6.74 0.82
N GLY A 80 -5.67 7.48 1.03
CA GLY A 80 -6.55 7.30 2.18
C GLY A 80 -7.19 5.90 2.21
N VAL A 81 -7.75 5.46 1.09
CA VAL A 81 -8.33 4.10 0.96
C VAL A 81 -7.24 3.03 1.12
N SER A 82 -6.07 3.22 0.51
CA SER A 82 -4.95 2.28 0.65
C SER A 82 -4.46 2.19 2.10
N GLY A 83 -4.40 3.32 2.83
CA GLY A 83 -4.04 3.33 4.25
C GLY A 83 -5.03 2.53 5.10
N ILE A 84 -6.33 2.74 4.89
CA ILE A 84 -7.39 1.98 5.58
C ILE A 84 -7.25 0.47 5.29
N LEU A 85 -7.04 0.10 4.02
CA LEU A 85 -6.84 -1.30 3.64
C LEU A 85 -5.59 -1.89 4.31
N ILE A 86 -4.49 -1.15 4.35
CA ILE A 86 -3.26 -1.61 5.03
C ILE A 86 -3.53 -1.85 6.51
N ASP A 87 -4.25 -0.94 7.18
CA ASP A 87 -4.58 -1.10 8.59
C ASP A 87 -5.45 -2.35 8.85
N PHE A 88 -6.48 -2.58 8.01
CA PHE A 88 -7.34 -3.76 8.14
C PHE A 88 -6.61 -5.09 7.90
N PHE A 89 -5.72 -5.15 6.89
CA PHE A 89 -5.08 -6.40 6.50
C PHE A 89 -3.76 -6.68 7.24
N PHE A 90 -2.99 -5.65 7.61
CA PHE A 90 -1.65 -5.82 8.21
C PHE A 90 -1.61 -5.52 9.71
N VAL A 91 -2.39 -4.58 10.22
CA VAL A 91 -2.39 -4.26 11.67
C VAL A 91 -3.31 -5.21 12.45
N GLY A 92 -4.44 -5.63 11.85
CA GLY A 92 -5.30 -6.68 12.44
C GLY A 92 -4.70 -8.09 12.41
N GLY A 93 -3.78 -8.38 11.48
CA GLY A 93 -3.16 -9.70 11.30
C GLY A 93 -1.92 -9.97 12.16
N MET A 94 -1.22 -8.94 12.63
CA MET A 94 -0.07 -9.07 13.55
C MET A 94 -0.48 -9.07 15.04
N GLY A 95 -1.73 -8.73 15.34
CA GLY A 95 -2.31 -8.72 16.69
C GLY A 95 -3.34 -9.82 16.92
N GLY A 96 -3.27 -10.94 16.19
CA GLY A 96 -4.06 -12.12 16.54
C GLY A 96 -3.82 -12.46 18.02
N PRO A 97 -4.87 -12.81 18.79
CA PRO A 97 -4.68 -13.31 20.15
C PRO A 97 -3.57 -14.35 20.08
N GLN A 98 -2.58 -14.28 20.98
CA GLN A 98 -1.68 -15.42 21.18
C GLN A 98 -2.58 -16.65 21.31
N GLU A 99 -2.66 -17.43 20.24
CA GLU A 99 -3.24 -18.76 20.26
C GLU A 99 -2.43 -19.46 21.33
N GLN A 100 -3.04 -19.63 22.49
CA GLN A 100 -2.69 -20.67 23.42
C GLN A 100 -2.69 -21.93 22.57
N THR A 101 -1.49 -22.40 22.26
CA THR A 101 -1.23 -23.55 21.38
C THR A 101 -2.20 -24.68 21.74
N PRO A 102 -3.18 -25.02 20.88
CA PRO A 102 -4.02 -26.18 21.13
C PRO A 102 -3.32 -27.42 20.60
N ILE A 103 -2.08 -27.67 21.07
CA ILE A 103 -1.33 -28.90 20.72
C ILE A 103 -0.60 -29.44 21.96
N SER A 104 -1.36 -29.69 23.03
CA SER A 104 -0.99 -30.59 24.13
C SER A 104 -1.74 -31.93 24.05
N HIS A 105 -2.10 -32.40 22.83
CA HIS A 105 -2.81 -33.67 22.67
C HIS A 105 -1.98 -34.77 21.97
N GLY A 106 -0.91 -34.41 21.27
CA GLY A 106 -0.07 -35.39 20.54
C GLY A 106 0.91 -36.17 21.42
N ILE A 107 1.45 -35.55 22.47
CA ILE A 107 2.43 -36.17 23.37
C ILE A 107 1.71 -37.08 24.38
N ASP A 108 0.59 -36.63 24.93
CA ASP A 108 -0.22 -37.40 25.88
C ASP A 108 -0.81 -38.67 25.27
N LEU A 109 -1.23 -38.64 23.99
CA LEU A 109 -1.74 -39.83 23.30
C LEU A 109 -0.63 -40.87 23.03
N LYS A 110 0.60 -40.43 22.73
CA LYS A 110 1.75 -41.35 22.59
C LYS A 110 2.16 -41.95 23.93
N GLN A 111 2.18 -41.14 24.99
CA GLN A 111 2.55 -41.61 26.33
C GLN A 111 1.52 -42.60 26.88
N LYS A 112 0.22 -42.34 26.67
CA LYS A 112 -0.86 -43.22 27.11
C LYS A 112 -0.91 -44.54 26.33
N ARG A 113 -0.59 -44.54 25.02
CA ARG A 113 -0.49 -45.76 24.20
C ARG A 113 0.76 -46.59 24.53
N GLY A 114 1.89 -45.95 24.81
CA GLY A 114 3.12 -46.63 25.23
C GLY A 114 2.97 -47.34 26.57
N ALA A 115 2.31 -46.71 27.53
CA ALA A 115 2.03 -47.30 28.85
C ALA A 115 1.09 -48.52 28.77
N MET A 116 0.02 -48.46 27.95
CA MET A 116 -0.88 -49.61 27.75
C MET A 116 -0.19 -50.79 27.06
N MET A 117 0.65 -50.55 26.05
CA MET A 117 1.38 -51.62 25.37
C MET A 117 2.45 -52.27 26.26
N ALA A 118 3.10 -51.50 27.13
CA ALA A 118 4.03 -52.05 28.12
C ALA A 118 3.32 -52.95 29.15
N GLN A 119 2.11 -52.57 29.57
CA GLN A 119 1.29 -53.37 30.49
C GLN A 119 0.76 -54.66 29.85
N ALA A 120 0.54 -54.68 28.53
CA ALA A 120 0.10 -55.86 27.79
C ALA A 120 1.24 -56.85 27.44
N ARG A 121 2.51 -56.42 27.46
CA ARG A 121 3.68 -57.26 27.13
C ARG A 121 4.44 -57.82 28.35
N GLY A 122 4.12 -57.38 29.56
CA GLY A 122 4.79 -57.78 30.81
C GLY A 122 3.93 -58.65 31.74
N GLY A 123 3.21 -59.64 31.22
CA GLY A 123 2.33 -60.49 32.03
C GLY A 123 3.08 -61.32 33.09
N PRO A 124 2.34 -61.83 34.09
CA PRO A 124 2.65 -63.13 34.66
C PRO A 124 1.50 -64.12 34.45
N ARG A 125 1.81 -65.16 33.66
CA ARG A 125 1.27 -66.51 33.87
C ARG A 125 1.42 -66.89 35.35
N ARG A 126 0.33 -67.24 36.04
CA ARG A 126 0.26 -68.18 37.19
C ARG A 126 -1.23 -68.44 37.47
N MET A 127 -1.77 -69.53 36.95
CA MET A 127 -1.85 -70.88 37.57
C MET A 127 -3.13 -71.05 38.40
N MET A 128 -4.03 -71.87 37.84
CA MET A 128 -4.89 -72.86 38.49
C MET A 128 -5.19 -72.71 39.99
N ARG A 129 -6.48 -72.57 40.33
CA ARG A 129 -7.30 -73.70 40.80
C ARG A 129 -8.76 -73.32 40.87
#